data_AF-A0A359KFP1-F1
#
_entry.id   AF-A0A359KFP1-F1
#
_cell.length_a   1.000
_cell.length_b   1.000
_cell.length_c   1.000
_cell.angle_alpha   90.00
_cell.angle_beta   90.00
_cell.angle_gamma   90.00
#
_symmetry.space_group_name_H-M   'P 1'
#
loop_
_entity.id
_entity.type
_entity.pdbx_description
1 polymer ?
#
loop_
_entity_poly.entity_id
_entity_poly.type
_entity_poly.pdbx_seq_one_letter_code
_entity_poly.pdbx_strand_id
1 'polypeptide(L)'
;MTARPSLPPYVVFKALGVGLLVLAAAFLLFALGFFGEGMLDLADGRMDGHASLDLSEAVATDLFRRRIGNMLASSAVLLAFGLGCFWIACVLKPKP
;
A
#
# COMPACT_ATOMS: atom_id res chain seq x y z
N MET A 1 12.12 0.63 42.54
CA MET A 1 11.29 0.48 41.33
C MET A 1 11.88 1.38 40.25
N THR A 2 12.63 0.82 39.31
CA THR A 2 13.20 1.56 38.18
C THR A 2 12.10 1.77 37.14
N ALA A 3 11.58 2.99 37.02
CA ALA A 3 10.64 3.35 35.97
C ALA A 3 11.26 3.05 34.60
N ARG A 4 10.58 2.25 33.78
CA ARG A 4 11.00 2.05 32.38
C ARG A 4 11.03 3.42 31.70
N PRO A 5 12.08 3.78 30.94
CA PRO A 5 12.05 5.01 30.16
C PRO A 5 10.90 4.90 29.15
N SER A 6 9.83 5.65 29.37
CA SER A 6 8.72 5.75 28.42
C SER A 6 9.22 6.53 27.21
N LEU A 7 9.14 5.93 26.03
CA LEU A 7 9.47 6.61 24.77
C LEU A 7 8.61 7.88 24.62
N PRO A 8 9.20 9.00 24.15
CA PRO A 8 8.43 10.21 23.90
C PRO A 8 7.33 9.93 22.87
N PRO A 9 6.11 10.44 23.06
CA PRO A 9 4.98 10.12 22.19
C PRO A 9 5.23 10.51 20.72
N TYR A 10 5.94 11.62 20.45
CA TYR A 10 6.29 12.02 19.09
C TYR A 10 7.20 11.00 18.37
N VAL A 11 8.05 10.25 19.09
CA VAL A 11 8.91 9.20 18.52
C VAL A 11 8.05 8.00 18.11
N VAL A 12 7.06 7.65 18.93
CA VAL A 12 6.12 6.55 18.65
C VAL A 12 5.29 6.86 17.40
N PHE A 13 4.71 8.06 17.31
CA PHE A 13 3.93 8.46 16.13
C PHE A 13 4.79 8.54 14.86
N LYS A 14 6.04 8.98 14.97
CA LYS A 14 6.97 8.99 13.83
C LYS A 14 7.27 7.56 13.34
N ALA A 15 7.53 6.63 14.26
CA ALA A 15 7.77 5.22 13.91
C ALA A 15 6.54 4.57 13.25
N LEU A 16 5.35 4.83 13.78
CA LEU A 16 4.09 4.38 13.17
C LEU A 16 3.89 4.96 11.77
N GLY A 17 4.12 6.27 11.60
CA GLY A 17 4.02 6.94 10.31
C GLY A 17 4.97 6.35 9.26
N VAL A 18 6.22 6.05 9.64
CA VAL A 18 7.19 5.36 8.76
C VAL A 18 6.71 3.96 8.41
N GLY A 19 6.21 3.18 9.37
CA GLY A 19 5.68 1.84 9.11
C GLY A 19 4.52 1.85 8.12
N LEU A 20 3.59 2.81 8.26
CA LEU A 20 2.46 2.99 7.34
C LEU A 20 2.92 3.40 5.94
N LEU A 21 3.93 4.26 5.83
CA LEU A 21 4.54 4.64 4.54
C LEU A 21 5.18 3.43 3.84
N VAL A 22 5.96 2.62 4.57
CA VAL A 22 6.59 1.42 4.02
C VAL A 22 5.52 0.43 3.54
N LEU A 23 4.46 0.24 4.32
CA LEU A 23 3.35 -0.62 3.93
C LEU A 23 2.65 -0.09 2.67
N ALA A 24 2.34 1.21 2.62
CA ALA A 24 1.75 1.82 1.43
C ALA A 24 2.64 1.66 0.19
N ALA A 25 3.95 1.87 0.33
CA ALA A 25 4.91 1.69 -0.76
C ALA A 25 4.96 0.23 -1.24
N ALA A 26 4.94 -0.74 -0.32
CA ALA A 26 4.90 -2.15 -0.67
C ALA A 26 3.64 -2.52 -1.46
N PHE A 27 2.46 -2.02 -1.04
CA PHE A 27 1.22 -2.24 -1.79
C PHE A 27 1.24 -1.58 -3.17
N LEU A 28 1.82 -0.39 -3.31
CA LEU A 28 1.98 0.28 -4.60
C LEU A 28 2.91 -0.47 -5.54
N LEU A 29 4.07 -0.93 -5.04
CA LEU A 29 5.02 -1.71 -5.84
C LEU A 29 4.42 -3.06 -6.27
N PHE A 30 3.69 -3.70 -5.37
CA PHE A 30 2.97 -4.93 -5.69
C PHE A 30 1.90 -4.70 -6.75
N ALA A 31 1.08 -3.66 -6.61
CA ALA A 31 0.07 -3.29 -7.61
C ALA A 31 0.71 -2.96 -8.97
N LEU A 32 1.87 -2.27 -8.97
CA LEU A 32 2.61 -1.93 -10.19
C LEU A 32 3.20 -3.18 -10.85
N GLY A 33 3.74 -4.13 -10.08
CA GLY A 33 4.25 -5.40 -10.59
C GLY A 33 3.15 -6.23 -11.26
N PHE A 34 2.02 -6.40 -10.58
CA PHE A 34 0.84 -7.08 -11.15
C PHE A 34 0.27 -6.36 -12.37
N PHE A 35 0.27 -5.03 -12.37
CA PHE A 35 -0.12 -4.25 -13.53
C PHE A 35 0.81 -4.46 -14.71
N GLY A 36 2.12 -4.43 -14.47
CA GLY A 36 3.15 -4.66 -15.48
C GLY A 36 3.07 -6.05 -16.09
N GLU A 37 2.99 -7.11 -15.26
CA GLU A 37 2.82 -8.49 -15.72
C GLU A 37 1.54 -8.65 -16.54
N GLY A 38 0.41 -8.11 -16.06
CA GLY A 38 -0.86 -8.18 -16.78
C GLY A 38 -0.86 -7.43 -18.12
N MET A 39 -0.13 -6.31 -18.23
CA MET A 39 0.02 -5.56 -19.49
C MET A 39 0.97 -6.26 -20.48
N LEU A 40 2.03 -6.92 -19.99
CA LEU A 40 2.96 -7.69 -20.82
C LEU A 40 2.26 -8.93 -21.40
N ASP A 41 1.49 -9.65 -20.59
CA ASP A 41 0.69 -10.79 -21.06
C ASP A 41 -0.36 -10.39 -22.10
N LEU A 42 -0.95 -9.19 -21.96
CA LEU A 42 -1.87 -8.60 -22.94
C LEU A 42 -1.17 -8.26 -24.26
N ALA A 43 0.05 -7.71 -24.17
CA ALA A 43 0.83 -7.28 -25.33
C ALA A 43 1.41 -8.47 -26.12
N ASP A 44 1.78 -9.55 -25.44
CA ASP A 44 2.33 -10.77 -26.07
C ASP A 44 1.24 -11.69 -26.63
N GLY A 45 -0.05 -11.37 -26.44
CA GLY A 45 -1.17 -12.19 -26.91
C GLY A 45 -1.24 -13.57 -26.25
N ARG A 46 -0.56 -13.77 -25.11
CA ARG A 46 -0.45 -15.06 -24.38
C ARG A 46 -1.48 -15.22 -23.27
N MET A 47 -2.61 -14.53 -23.37
CA MET A 47 -3.77 -14.68 -22.47
C MET A 47 -4.33 -16.12 -22.40
N ASP A 48 -3.81 -17.06 -23.17
CA ASP A 48 -4.17 -18.48 -23.12
C ASP A 48 -3.38 -19.32 -22.09
N GLY A 49 -2.32 -18.77 -21.48
CA GLY A 49 -1.31 -19.59 -20.77
C GLY A 49 -1.59 -19.95 -19.30
N HIS A 50 -2.28 -19.09 -18.53
CA HIS A 50 -2.38 -19.27 -17.07
C HIS A 50 -3.77 -19.06 -16.45
N ALA A 51 -4.79 -18.76 -17.26
CA ALA A 51 -6.18 -18.65 -16.82
C ALA A 51 -7.06 -19.73 -17.47
N SER A 52 -6.79 -21.00 -17.16
CA SER A 52 -7.69 -22.12 -17.45
C SER A 52 -8.93 -22.14 -16.53
N LEU A 53 -9.53 -20.98 -16.29
CA LEU A 53 -10.89 -20.84 -15.81
C LEU A 53 -11.63 -20.17 -16.96
N ASP A 54 -12.68 -20.84 -17.43
CA ASP A 54 -13.62 -20.50 -18.52
C ASP A 54 -14.37 -19.15 -18.33
N LEU A 55 -13.72 -18.14 -17.76
CA LEU A 55 -14.20 -16.80 -17.57
C LEU A 55 -13.81 -16.00 -18.81
N SER A 56 -14.81 -15.55 -19.55
CA SER A 56 -14.67 -14.58 -20.65
C SER A 56 -13.64 -13.50 -20.26
N GLU A 57 -12.69 -13.22 -21.15
CA GLU A 57 -11.59 -12.25 -21.02
C GLU A 57 -12.04 -10.91 -20.39
N ALA A 58 -13.28 -10.49 -20.67
CA ALA A 58 -13.92 -9.32 -20.08
C ALA A 58 -14.09 -9.40 -18.54
N VAL A 59 -14.42 -10.57 -18.01
CA VAL A 59 -14.60 -10.80 -16.56
C VAL A 59 -13.25 -10.85 -15.84
N ALA A 60 -12.25 -11.47 -16.45
CA ALA A 60 -10.87 -11.46 -15.93
C ALA A 60 -10.33 -10.02 -15.84
N THR A 61 -10.58 -9.22 -16.87
CA THR A 61 -10.18 -7.80 -16.92
C THR A 61 -10.91 -6.96 -15.88
N ASP A 62 -12.21 -7.18 -15.64
CA ASP A 62 -12.97 -6.47 -14.61
C ASP A 62 -12.47 -6.82 -13.20
N LEU A 63 -12.25 -8.11 -12.91
CA LEU A 63 -11.70 -8.57 -11.63
C LEU A 63 -10.30 -8.01 -11.38
N PHE A 64 -9.45 -7.98 -12.42
CA PHE A 64 -8.12 -7.39 -12.34
C PHE A 64 -8.16 -5.90 -12.03
N ARG A 65 -9.00 -5.13 -12.74
CA ARG A 65 -9.20 -3.70 -12.47
C ARG A 65 -9.71 -3.45 -11.05
N ARG A 66 -10.68 -4.23 -10.57
CA ARG A 66 -11.17 -4.13 -9.19
C ARG A 66 -10.06 -4.40 -8.17
N ARG A 67 -9.23 -5.41 -8.42
CA ARG A 67 -8.12 -5.77 -7.52
C ARG A 67 -7.06 -4.66 -7.44
N ILE A 68 -6.66 -4.10 -8.58
CA ILE A 68 -5.74 -2.95 -8.63
C ILE A 68 -6.38 -1.73 -7.96
N GLY A 69 -7.64 -1.43 -8.25
CA GLY A 69 -8.38 -0.34 -7.63
C GLY A 69 -8.40 -0.45 -6.10
N ASN A 70 -8.67 -1.65 -5.57
CA ASN A 70 -8.66 -1.89 -4.12
C ASN A 70 -7.26 -1.73 -3.50
N MET A 71 -6.19 -2.15 -4.19
CA MET A 71 -4.82 -1.97 -3.73
C MET A 71 -4.41 -0.50 -3.71
N LEU A 72 -4.78 0.26 -4.75
CA LEU A 72 -4.56 1.71 -4.82
C LEU A 72 -5.34 2.46 -3.73
N ALA A 73 -6.62 2.13 -3.53
CA ALA A 73 -7.45 2.71 -2.48
C ALA A 73 -6.86 2.44 -1.08
N SER A 74 -6.44 1.20 -0.82
CA SER A 74 -5.81 0.81 0.44
C SER A 74 -4.48 1.56 0.65
N SER A 75 -3.67 1.71 -0.39
CA SER A 75 -2.43 2.50 -0.34
C SER A 75 -2.70 3.97 -0.03
N ALA A 76 -3.72 4.57 -0.66
CA ALA A 76 -4.11 5.96 -0.40
C ALA A 76 -4.56 6.18 1.05
N VAL A 77 -5.34 5.24 1.60
CA VAL A 77 -5.75 5.26 3.02
C VAL A 77 -4.52 5.18 3.93
N LEU A 78 -3.60 4.23 3.68
CA LEU A 78 -2.37 4.09 4.46
C LEU A 78 -1.49 5.34 4.40
N LEU A 79 -1.38 5.99 3.23
CA LEU A 79 -0.67 7.26 3.08
C LEU A 79 -1.31 8.37 3.91
N ALA A 80 -2.63 8.51 3.86
CA ALA A 80 -3.36 9.50 4.65
C ALA A 80 -3.15 9.31 6.16
N PHE A 81 -3.23 8.05 6.64
CA PHE A 81 -2.92 7.73 8.04
C PHE A 81 -1.46 8.01 8.39
N GLY A 82 -0.51 7.63 7.52
CA GLY A 82 0.92 7.91 7.72
C GLY A 82 1.20 9.41 7.84
N LEU A 83 0.66 10.22 6.93
CA LEU A 83 0.71 11.69 6.96
C LEU A 83 0.11 12.25 8.25
N GLY A 84 -1.03 11.73 8.70
CA GLY A 84 -1.65 12.07 9.98
C GLY A 84 -0.73 11.78 11.17
N CYS A 85 -0.04 10.65 11.18
CA CYS A 85 0.94 10.32 12.22
C CYS A 85 2.12 11.31 12.23
N PHE A 86 2.65 11.71 11.08
CA PHE A 86 3.71 12.73 11.01
C PHE A 86 3.23 14.10 11.48
N TRP A 87 2.01 14.49 11.10
CA TRP A 87 1.41 15.73 11.58
C TRP A 87 1.33 15.77 13.11
N ILE A 88 0.81 14.71 13.72
CA ILE A 88 0.73 14.58 15.18
C ILE A 88 2.14 14.60 15.80
N ALA A 89 3.10 13.89 15.23
CA ALA A 89 4.48 13.90 15.71
C ALA A 89 5.10 15.30 15.68
N CYS A 90 4.82 16.09 14.64
CA CYS A 90 5.25 17.48 14.53
C CYS A 90 4.62 18.38 15.61
N VAL A 91 3.32 18.20 15.89
CA VAL A 91 2.60 18.95 16.93
C VAL A 91 3.12 18.61 18.33
N LEU A 92 3.42 17.34 18.59
CA LEU A 92 3.90 16.84 19.88
C LEU A 92 5.39 17.09 20.12
N LYS A 93 6.15 17.47 19.08
CA LYS A 93 7.57 17.78 19.23
C LYS A 93 7.70 19.07 20.06
N PRO A 94 8.43 19.07 21.18
CA PRO A 94 8.63 20.28 21.96
C PRO A 94 9.33 21.34 21.09
N LYS A 95 8.83 22.58 21.15
CA LYS A 95 9.47 23.74 20.51
C LYS A 95 10.85 23.98 21.16
N PRO A 96 11.86 24.41 20.38
CA PRO A 96 13.17 24.75 20.91
C PRO A 96 13.09 25.89 21.93
#